data_AF-A0A396C881-F1
#
_entry.id   AF-A0A396C881-F1
#
_cell.length_a   1.000
_cell.length_b   1.000
_cell.length_c   1.000
_cell.angle_alpha   90.00
_cell.angle_beta   90.00
_cell.angle_gamma   90.00
#
_symmetry.space_group_name_H-M   'P 1'
#
loop_
_entity.id
_entity.type
_entity.pdbx_description
1 polymer ?
#
loop_
_entity_poly.entity_id
_entity_poly.type
_entity_poly.pdbx_seq_one_letter_code
_entity_poly.pdbx_strand_id
1 'polypeptide(L)'
;MNNPITYDIIDNDYIINIYNYMKQKHGNDLLILFHVGKFYESYIADSIIVANILKRPRILLEKHMEYVIHVTQFPERELDNNVKQLLEAGYGTVISDMIGGKWET
;
A
#
# COMPACT_ATOMS: atom_id res chain seq x y z
N MET A 1 -5.11 -38.51 -15.41
CA MET A 1 -4.31 -37.30 -15.63
C MET A 1 -5.22 -36.25 -16.23
N ASN A 2 -5.59 -35.24 -15.45
CA ASN A 2 -6.15 -33.97 -15.92
C ASN A 2 -6.05 -33.02 -14.73
N ASN A 3 -5.01 -32.21 -14.72
CA ASN A 3 -4.93 -31.06 -13.83
C ASN A 3 -4.37 -29.92 -14.67
N PRO A 4 -5.17 -28.89 -14.96
CA PRO A 4 -4.61 -27.58 -15.09
C PRO A 4 -5.17 -26.76 -13.92
N ILE A 5 -4.24 -26.53 -12.99
CA ILE A 5 -4.26 -25.49 -11.96
C ILE A 5 -4.33 -24.15 -12.73
N THR A 6 -5.51 -23.83 -13.25
CA THR A 6 -5.76 -22.61 -14.03
C THR A 6 -6.92 -21.80 -13.47
N TYR A 7 -7.28 -22.03 -12.21
CA TYR A 7 -8.22 -21.18 -11.47
C TYR A 7 -7.56 -20.26 -10.42
N ASP A 8 -6.24 -20.38 -10.18
CA ASP A 8 -5.54 -19.64 -9.10
C ASP A 8 -4.46 -18.66 -9.56
N ILE A 9 -4.29 -18.42 -10.86
CA ILE A 9 -3.54 -17.24 -11.33
C ILE A 9 -4.56 -16.14 -11.59
N ILE A 10 -5.21 -15.67 -10.53
CA ILE A 10 -5.77 -14.33 -10.58
C ILE A 10 -4.54 -13.43 -10.63
N ASP A 11 -4.26 -12.89 -11.82
CA ASP A 11 -3.34 -11.78 -12.04
C ASP A 11 -3.92 -10.56 -11.29
N ASN A 12 -3.83 -10.61 -9.96
CA ASN A 12 -4.52 -9.70 -9.07
C ASN A 12 -3.61 -8.53 -8.77
N ASP A 13 -3.24 -7.78 -9.82
CA ASP A 13 -2.50 -6.51 -9.77
C ASP A 13 -3.30 -5.41 -9.05
N TYR A 14 -4.22 -5.75 -8.17
CA TYR A 14 -5.12 -4.84 -7.48
C TYR A 14 -4.38 -3.73 -6.74
N ILE A 15 -3.30 -4.08 -6.01
CA ILE A 15 -2.45 -3.10 -5.31
C ILE A 15 -1.80 -2.13 -6.29
N ILE A 16 -1.29 -2.62 -7.43
CA ILE A 16 -0.69 -1.77 -8.48
C ILE A 16 -1.75 -0.88 -9.10
N ASN A 17 -2.91 -1.44 -9.44
CA ASN A 17 -4.00 -0.72 -10.08
C ASN A 17 -4.56 0.39 -9.19
N ILE A 18 -4.82 0.11 -7.91
CA ILE A 18 -5.33 1.13 -6.99
C ILE A 18 -4.28 2.19 -6.67
N TYR A 19 -3.00 1.79 -6.54
CA TYR A 19 -1.90 2.73 -6.35
C TYR A 19 -1.77 3.68 -7.55
N ASN A 20 -1.73 3.14 -8.76
CA ASN A 20 -1.64 3.93 -10.00
C ASN A 20 -2.85 4.84 -10.18
N TYR A 21 -4.05 4.35 -9.88
CA TYR A 21 -5.28 5.15 -9.89
C TYR A 21 -5.18 6.34 -8.93
N MET A 22 -4.74 6.11 -7.69
CA MET A 22 -4.60 7.16 -6.69
C MET A 22 -3.55 8.19 -7.07
N LYS A 23 -2.41 7.74 -7.62
CA LYS A 23 -1.36 8.62 -8.16
C LYS A 23 -1.85 9.46 -9.34
N GLN A 24 -2.62 8.88 -10.26
CA GLN A 24 -3.23 9.63 -11.36
C GLN A 24 -4.24 10.67 -10.86
N LYS A 25 -5.05 10.32 -9.85
CA LYS A 25 -6.11 11.17 -9.31
C LYS A 25 -5.58 12.34 -8.48
N HIS A 26 -4.53 12.11 -7.69
CA HIS A 26 -4.05 13.08 -6.69
C HIS A 26 -2.68 13.69 -7.01
N GLY A 27 -1.96 13.14 -7.98
CA GLY A 27 -0.62 13.57 -8.36
C GLY A 27 0.48 12.66 -7.81
N ASN A 28 1.62 12.65 -8.50
CA ASN A 28 2.73 11.75 -8.18
C ASN A 28 3.50 12.14 -6.92
N ASP A 29 3.45 13.42 -6.55
CA ASP A 29 4.26 14.00 -5.46
C ASP A 29 3.68 13.74 -4.05
N LEU A 30 2.41 13.33 -3.96
CA LEU A 30 1.74 13.04 -2.69
C LEU A 30 1.91 11.57 -2.29
N LEU A 31 2.26 11.32 -1.03
CA LEU A 31 2.32 9.96 -0.48
C LEU A 31 0.92 9.42 -0.24
N ILE A 32 0.62 8.23 -0.75
CA ILE A 32 -0.67 7.58 -0.55
C ILE A 32 -0.61 6.66 0.67
N LEU A 33 -1.55 6.85 1.59
CA LEU A 33 -1.78 6.04 2.78
C LEU A 33 -3.17 5.39 2.67
N PHE A 34 -3.20 4.08 2.46
CA PHE A 34 -4.42 3.29 2.37
C PHE A 34 -4.86 2.83 3.76
N HIS A 35 -6.09 3.12 4.17
CA HIS A 35 -6.67 2.53 5.37
C HIS A 35 -7.09 1.09 5.06
N VAL A 36 -6.45 0.13 5.73
CA VAL A 36 -6.66 -1.31 5.57
C VAL A 36 -6.85 -1.93 6.96
N GLY A 37 -8.10 -2.24 7.30
CA GLY A 37 -8.44 -2.78 8.61
C GLY A 37 -8.10 -1.80 9.74
N LYS A 38 -7.08 -2.12 10.53
CA LYS A 38 -6.59 -1.30 11.67
C LYS A 38 -5.26 -0.59 11.39
N PHE A 39 -4.84 -0.59 10.12
CA PHE A 39 -3.54 -0.06 9.70
C PHE A 39 -3.71 0.97 8.59
N TYR A 40 -2.73 1.85 8.49
CA TYR A 40 -2.45 2.57 7.25
C TYR A 40 -1.27 1.93 6.56
N GLU A 41 -1.41 1.69 5.26
CA GLU A 41 -0.45 1.01 4.41
C GLU A 41 0.01 1.92 3.28
N SER A 42 1.29 1.82 2.93
CA SER A 42 1.87 2.50 1.77
C SER A 42 2.68 1.50 0.94
N TYR A 43 2.54 1.58 -0.38
CA TYR A 43 3.04 0.57 -1.31
C TYR A 43 4.08 1.14 -2.29
N ILE A 44 4.76 0.25 -3.01
CA ILE A 44 5.60 0.57 -4.17
C ILE A 44 6.63 1.67 -3.84
N ALA A 45 6.60 2.83 -4.50
CA ALA A 45 7.58 3.89 -4.31
C ALA A 45 7.35 4.66 -3.00
N ASP A 46 6.09 4.90 -2.65
CA ASP A 46 5.72 5.60 -1.41
C ASP A 46 6.15 4.78 -0.18
N SER A 47 6.07 3.45 -0.24
CA SER A 47 6.54 2.56 0.84
C SER A 47 7.98 2.83 1.26
N ILE A 48 8.85 3.21 0.31
CA ILE A 48 10.28 3.49 0.54
C ILE A 48 10.43 4.79 1.34
N ILE A 49 9.70 5.82 0.93
CA ILE A 49 9.75 7.14 1.56
C ILE A 49 9.18 7.05 2.99
N VAL A 50 8.01 6.43 3.14
CA VAL A 50 7.34 6.25 4.44
C VAL A 50 8.22 5.43 5.39
N ALA A 51 8.84 4.34 4.91
CA ALA A 51 9.77 3.54 5.71
C ALA A 51 10.95 4.36 6.24
N ASN A 52 11.55 5.17 5.36
CA ASN A 52 12.73 5.95 5.69
C ASN A 52 12.45 7.09 6.68
N ILE A 53 11.30 7.77 6.54
CA ILE A 53 10.92 8.88 7.42
C ILE A 53 10.47 8.34 8.77
N LEU A 54 9.53 7.38 8.77
CA LEU A 54 8.94 6.83 10.00
C LEU A 54 9.83 5.79 10.71
N LYS A 55 11.00 5.48 10.14
CA LYS A 55 11.94 4.45 10.64
C LYS A 55 11.25 3.09 10.83
N ARG A 56 10.49 2.68 9.82
CA ARG A 56 9.72 1.42 9.80
C ARG A 56 10.27 0.46 8.74
N PRO A 57 10.20 -0.85 8.99
CA PRO A 57 10.60 -1.83 7.98
C PRO A 57 9.61 -1.84 6.82
N ARG A 58 10.14 -2.17 5.64
CA ARG A 58 9.33 -2.62 4.49
C ARG A 58 9.13 -4.12 4.59
N ILE A 59 7.88 -4.56 4.54
CA ILE A 59 7.46 -5.96 4.68
C ILE A 59 7.08 -6.47 3.29
N LEU A 60 7.48 -7.69 2.93
CA LEU A 60 7.00 -8.33 1.70
C LEU A 60 5.50 -8.59 1.81
N LEU A 61 4.70 -7.99 0.93
CA LEU A 61 3.25 -8.16 0.89
C LEU A 61 2.86 -9.22 -0.14
N GLU A 62 3.31 -9.06 -1.39
CA GLU A 62 3.04 -9.97 -2.49
C GLU A 62 4.32 -10.29 -3.28
N LYS A 63 4.40 -11.52 -3.77
CA LYS A 63 5.47 -11.97 -4.64
C LYS A 63 4.87 -12.53 -5.93
N HIS A 64 5.15 -11.83 -7.02
CA HIS A 64 4.78 -12.22 -8.38
C HIS A 64 6.00 -12.81 -9.10
N MET A 65 5.80 -13.39 -10.28
CA MET A 65 6.92 -13.94 -11.07
C MET A 65 7.92 -12.85 -11.47
N GLU A 66 7.42 -11.68 -11.87
CA GLU A 66 8.24 -10.59 -12.43
C GLU A 66 8.60 -9.51 -11.42
N TYR A 67 7.88 -9.42 -10.30
CA TYR A 67 8.07 -8.32 -9.34
C TYR A 67 7.61 -8.69 -7.92
N VAL A 68 7.98 -7.85 -6.96
CA VAL A 68 7.59 -7.99 -5.54
C VAL A 68 7.00 -6.68 -5.03
N ILE A 69 5.90 -6.77 -4.29
CA ILE A 69 5.28 -5.63 -3.63
C ILE A 69 5.70 -5.66 -2.17
N HIS A 70 6.29 -4.56 -1.72
CA HIS A 70 6.52 -4.32 -0.31
C HIS A 70 5.56 -3.26 0.21
N VAL A 71 5.20 -3.41 1.49
CA VAL A 71 4.36 -2.49 2.24
C VAL A 71 5.13 -1.91 3.41
N THR A 72 4.86 -0.63 3.70
CA THR A 72 5.18 -0.03 5.00
C THR A 72 3.86 0.29 5.68
N GLN A 73 3.65 -0.24 6.88
CA GLN A 73 2.39 -0.06 7.62
C GLN A 73 2.59 0.47 9.03
N PHE A 74 1.57 1.16 9.53
CA PHE A 74 1.50 1.60 10.93
C PHE A 74 0.05 1.56 11.46
N PRO A 75 -0.15 1.38 12.77
CA PRO A 75 -1.50 1.33 13.36
C PRO A 75 -2.29 2.62 13.15
N GLU A 76 -3.60 2.52 12.95
CA GLU A 76 -4.47 3.69 12.73
C GLU A 76 -4.38 4.77 13.83
N ARG A 77 -4.19 4.34 15.09
CA ARG A 77 -4.01 5.22 16.24
C ARG A 77 -2.77 6.13 16.15
N GLU A 78 -1.87 5.88 15.21
CA GLU A 78 -0.64 6.66 14.99
C GLU A 78 -0.75 7.61 13.79
N LEU A 79 -1.90 7.68 13.13
CA LEU A 79 -2.10 8.47 11.91
C LEU A 79 -1.67 9.92 12.06
N ASP A 80 -2.23 10.65 13.01
CA ASP A 80 -1.99 12.08 13.16
C ASP A 80 -0.50 12.38 13.38
N ASN A 81 0.15 11.57 14.23
CA ASN A 81 1.58 11.72 14.51
C ASN A 81 2.47 11.39 13.31
N ASN A 82 2.09 10.39 12.52
CA ASN A 82 2.86 9.97 11.35
C ASN A 82 2.66 10.93 10.16
N VAL A 83 1.42 11.39 9.91
CA VAL A 83 1.14 12.42 8.91
C VAL A 83 1.89 13.71 9.22
N LYS A 84 1.93 14.12 10.50
CA LYS A 84 2.73 15.27 10.94
C LYS A 84 4.22 15.10 10.62
N GLN A 85 4.81 13.96 10.95
CA GLN A 85 6.23 13.69 10.64
C GLN A 85 6.51 13.67 9.13
N LEU A 86 5.61 13.11 8.32
CA LEU A 86 5.73 13.12 6.86
C LEU A 86 5.67 14.55 6.32
N LEU A 87 4.76 15.38 6.83
CA LEU A 87 4.64 16.78 6.47
C LEU A 87 5.87 17.61 6.89
N GLU A 88 6.39 17.39 8.10
CA GLU A 88 7.62 18.02 8.58
C GLU A 88 8.85 17.65 7.73
N ALA A 89 8.84 16.45 7.14
CA ALA A 89 9.83 16.00 6.16
C ALA A 89 9.59 16.54 4.73
N GLY A 90 8.55 17.35 4.52
CA GLY A 90 8.24 17.99 3.23
C GLY A 90 7.30 17.20 2.33
N TYR A 91 6.65 16.13 2.82
CA TYR A 91 5.77 15.29 2.02
C TYR A 91 4.30 15.51 2.38
N GLY A 92 3.50 15.91 1.39
CA GLY A 92 2.05 15.87 1.49
C GLY A 92 1.53 14.43 1.43
N THR A 93 0.42 14.16 2.11
CA THR A 93 -0.18 12.83 2.19
C THR A 93 -1.63 12.83 1.72
N VAL A 94 -2.06 11.76 1.06
CA VAL A 94 -3.46 11.45 0.77
C VAL A 94 -3.86 10.21 1.55
N ILE A 95 -4.97 10.30 2.27
CA ILE A 95 -5.58 9.16 2.95
C ILE A 95 -6.69 8.61 2.05
N SER A 96 -6.68 7.31 1.82
CA SER A 96 -7.71 6.61 1.04
C SER A 96 -8.22 5.41 1.79
N ASP A 97 -9.53 5.32 1.97
CA ASP A 97 -10.14 4.11 2.50
C ASP A 97 -10.12 3.03 1.41
N MET A 98 -9.49 1.89 1.73
CA MET A 98 -9.52 0.73 0.85
C MET A 98 -10.75 -0.09 1.25
N ILE A 99 -11.82 -0.01 0.45
CA ILE A 99 -12.97 -0.89 0.63
C ILE A 99 -12.50 -2.28 0.22
N GLY A 100 -12.07 -3.07 1.21
CA GLY A 100 -11.68 -4.46 1.00
C GLY A 100 -12.83 -5.22 0.35
N GLY A 101 -12.59 -5.77 -0.83
CA GLY A 101 -13.42 -6.87 -1.32
C GLY A 101 -13.43 -7.95 -0.24
N LYS A 102 -14.64 -8.32 0.19
CA LYS A 102 -14.93 -9.25 1.28
C LYS A 102 -13.93 -10.41 1.38
N TRP A 103 -13.16 -10.46 2.45
CA TRP A 103 -12.69 -11.72 3.02
C TRP A 103 -13.75 -12.17 4.02
N GLU A 104 -14.80 -12.83 3.55
CA GLU A 104 -15.67 -13.61 4.44
C GLU A 104 -14.90 -14.89 4.81
N THR A 105 -14.59 -15.00 6.10
CA THR A 105 -14.02 -16.17 6.79
C THR A 105 -14.91 -17.40 6.70
#